data_AF-A0A9E3T984-F1
#
_entry.id   AF-A0A9E3T984-F1
#
_cell.length_a   1.000
_cell.length_b   1.000
_cell.length_c   1.000
_cell.angle_alpha   90.00
_cell.angle_beta   90.00
_cell.angle_gamma   90.00
#
_symmetry.space_group_name_H-M   'P 1'
#
loop_
_entity.id
_entity.type
_entity.pdbx_description
1 polymer ?
#
loop_
_entity_poly.entity_id
_entity_poly.type
_entity_poly.pdbx_seq_one_letter_code
_entity_poly.pdbx_strand_id
1 'polypeptide(L)'
;MPQRHRNPLTTHVRIIRQSLTAIDRSLGRLVALTNGSGSAASAEPATTKRKLKLSPERRAALKLQGQYMGYLRSLKPKQNAQVKALRVKRGFRAAIAMAERLGKS
;
A
#
# COMPACT_ATOMS: atom_id res chain seq x y z
N MET A 1 -60.25 -12.80 -3.10
CA MET A 1 -58.81 -12.50 -2.94
C MET A 1 -58.52 -12.25 -1.46
N PRO A 2 -57.90 -13.19 -0.71
CA PRO A 2 -57.63 -12.98 0.71
C PRO A 2 -56.39 -12.09 0.90
N GLN A 3 -56.55 -10.97 1.63
CA GLN A 3 -55.44 -10.08 1.97
C GLN A 3 -54.61 -10.71 3.09
N ARG A 4 -53.32 -10.97 2.81
CA ARG A 4 -52.35 -11.46 3.79
C ARG A 4 -52.01 -10.32 4.76
N HIS A 5 -52.55 -10.36 5.97
CA HIS A 5 -52.10 -9.49 7.06
C HIS A 5 -50.68 -9.87 7.47
N ARG A 6 -49.72 -8.98 7.21
CA ARG A 6 -48.33 -9.12 7.67
C ARG A 6 -48.30 -8.83 9.16
N ASN A 7 -47.81 -9.75 9.98
CA ASN A 7 -47.78 -9.62 11.43
C ASN A 7 -46.83 -8.49 11.87
N PRO A 8 -47.36 -7.34 12.33
CA PRO A 8 -46.55 -6.14 12.62
C PRO A 8 -45.55 -6.40 13.75
N LEU A 9 -45.87 -7.30 14.68
CA LEU A 9 -44.99 -7.73 15.78
C LEU A 9 -43.64 -8.26 15.29
N THR A 10 -43.63 -9.06 14.22
CA THR A 10 -42.39 -9.62 13.67
C THR A 10 -41.50 -8.54 13.05
N THR A 11 -42.12 -7.52 12.45
CA THR A 11 -41.43 -6.34 11.91
C THR A 11 -40.85 -5.50 13.03
N HIS A 12 -41.60 -5.24 14.11
CA HIS A 12 -41.10 -4.48 15.26
C HIS A 12 -39.92 -5.19 15.94
N VAL A 13 -40.00 -6.51 16.17
CA VAL A 13 -38.89 -7.29 16.73
C VAL A 13 -37.65 -7.21 15.82
N ARG A 14 -37.82 -7.25 14.50
CA ARG A 14 -36.71 -7.11 13.55
C ARG A 14 -36.08 -5.71 13.63
N ILE A 15 -36.90 -4.65 13.70
CA ILE A 15 -36.42 -3.27 13.83
C ILE A 15 -35.63 -3.10 15.13
N ILE A 16 -36.13 -3.63 16.25
CA ILE A 16 -35.43 -3.60 17.55
C ILE A 16 -34.10 -4.33 17.48
N ARG A 17 -34.03 -5.50 16.82
CA ARG A 17 -32.76 -6.20 16.62
C ARG A 17 -31.77 -5.39 15.80
N GLN A 18 -32.24 -4.75 14.73
CA GLN A 18 -31.40 -3.91 13.88
C GLN A 18 -30.86 -2.68 14.65
N SER A 19 -31.71 -2.00 15.42
CA SER A 19 -31.27 -0.85 16.23
C SER A 19 -30.25 -1.26 17.29
N LEU A 20 -30.46 -2.38 17.98
CA LEU A 20 -29.50 -2.91 18.96
C LEU A 20 -28.14 -3.25 18.31
N THR A 21 -28.13 -3.88 17.14
CA THR A 21 -26.86 -4.13 16.41
C THR A 21 -26.17 -2.85 15.94
N ALA A 22 -26.93 -1.79 15.63
CA ALA A 22 -26.37 -0.50 15.25
C ALA A 22 -25.74 0.23 16.45
N ILE A 23 -26.36 0.12 17.63
CA ILE A 23 -25.84 0.63 18.89
C ILE A 23 -24.55 -0.10 19.25
N ASP A 24 -24.55 -1.44 19.24
CA ASP A 24 -23.38 -2.27 19.55
C ASP A 24 -22.16 -1.90 18.69
N ARG A 25 -22.34 -1.75 17.37
CA ARG A 25 -21.28 -1.28 16.45
C ARG A 25 -20.80 0.13 16.73
N SER A 26 -21.68 1.00 17.19
CA SER A 26 -21.32 2.40 17.49
C SER A 26 -20.51 2.46 18.78
N LEU A 27 -20.90 1.68 19.79
CA LEU A 27 -20.12 1.51 21.03
C LEU A 27 -18.75 0.88 20.74
N GLY A 28 -18.67 -0.16 19.91
CA GLY A 28 -17.39 -0.76 19.51
C GLY A 28 -16.44 0.24 18.82
N ARG A 29 -16.97 1.15 18.00
CA ARG A 29 -16.18 2.23 17.38
C ARG A 29 -15.71 3.27 18.39
N LEU A 30 -16.54 3.64 19.37
CA LEU A 30 -16.14 4.54 20.45
C LEU A 30 -15.03 3.93 21.29
N VAL A 31 -15.15 2.66 21.66
CA VAL A 31 -14.10 1.91 22.38
C VAL A 31 -12.80 1.86 21.56
N ALA A 32 -12.88 1.64 20.25
CA ALA A 32 -11.70 1.67 19.38
C ALA A 32 -11.06 3.07 19.29
N LEU A 33 -11.84 4.15 19.32
CA LEU A 33 -11.33 5.52 19.34
C LEU A 33 -10.69 5.89 20.69
N THR A 34 -11.26 5.43 21.81
CA THR A 34 -10.68 5.66 23.15
C THR A 34 -9.43 4.81 23.40
N ASN A 35 -9.39 3.58 22.87
CA ASN A 35 -8.22 2.70 22.99
C ASN A 35 -7.15 2.99 21.91
N GLY A 36 -7.53 3.68 20.83
CA GLY A 36 -6.68 3.96 19.66
C GLY A 36 -5.75 5.17 19.79
N SER A 37 -5.71 5.85 20.95
CA SER A 37 -4.71 6.90 21.20
C SER A 37 -3.28 6.37 21.37
N GLY A 38 -3.08 5.05 21.28
CA GLY A 38 -1.77 4.42 21.22
C GLY A 38 -1.73 3.27 20.21
N SER A 39 -1.28 3.57 18.98
CA SER A 39 -0.63 2.61 18.07
C SER A 39 -1.40 1.32 17.75
N ALA A 40 -2.38 1.41 16.86
CA ALA A 40 -2.72 0.30 15.97
C ALA A 40 -3.45 0.85 14.76
N ALA A 41 -2.67 1.22 13.74
CA ALA A 41 -3.16 1.15 12.38
C ALA A 41 -3.87 -0.20 12.24
N SER A 42 -5.17 -0.16 11.91
CA SER A 42 -5.91 -1.37 11.56
C SER A 42 -5.06 -2.12 10.54
N ALA A 43 -4.50 -3.24 10.96
CA ALA A 43 -3.83 -4.16 10.08
C ALA A 43 -4.94 -4.70 9.18
N GLU A 44 -5.18 -4.03 8.06
CA GLU A 44 -5.79 -4.70 6.93
C GLU A 44 -5.05 -6.02 6.74
N PRO A 45 -5.77 -7.14 6.54
CA PRO A 45 -5.11 -8.40 6.28
C PRO A 45 -4.17 -8.17 5.10
N ALA A 46 -2.86 -8.31 5.36
CA ALA A 46 -1.84 -8.06 4.36
C ALA A 46 -2.22 -8.88 3.12
N THR A 47 -2.74 -8.20 2.09
CA THR A 47 -3.12 -8.86 0.85
C THR A 47 -1.89 -9.60 0.40
N THR A 48 -1.99 -10.94 0.36
CA THR A 48 -0.84 -11.80 0.07
C THR A 48 -0.31 -11.36 -1.27
N LYS A 49 0.81 -10.63 -1.26
CA LYS A 49 1.35 -10.00 -2.47
C LYS A 49 1.60 -11.12 -3.47
N ARG A 50 0.80 -11.15 -4.54
CA ARG A 50 0.88 -12.19 -5.55
C ARG A 50 2.32 -12.20 -6.09
N LYS A 51 3.03 -13.30 -5.88
CA LYS A 51 4.38 -13.48 -6.42
C LYS A 51 4.29 -13.45 -7.95
N LEU A 52 4.66 -12.33 -8.57
CA LEU A 52 4.73 -12.24 -10.02
C LEU A 52 5.86 -13.14 -10.53
N LYS A 53 5.52 -14.12 -11.36
CA LYS A 53 6.51 -14.93 -12.09
C LYS A 53 7.16 -14.03 -13.15
N LEU A 54 8.33 -13.48 -12.84
CA LEU A 54 9.13 -12.65 -13.75
C LEU A 54 10.11 -13.52 -14.53
N SER A 55 10.20 -13.30 -15.85
CA SER A 55 11.27 -13.84 -16.69
C SER A 55 12.66 -13.42 -16.14
N PRO A 56 13.71 -14.25 -16.29
CA PRO A 56 15.07 -13.93 -15.85
C PRO A 56 15.58 -12.58 -16.38
N GLU A 57 15.33 -12.27 -17.65
CA GLU A 57 15.75 -11.01 -18.28
C GLU A 57 15.09 -9.80 -17.61
N ARG A 58 13.78 -9.90 -17.35
CA ARG A 58 13.02 -8.84 -16.67
C ARG A 58 13.50 -8.65 -15.24
N ARG A 59 13.89 -9.73 -14.56
CA ARG A 59 14.49 -9.67 -13.22
C ARG A 59 15.85 -8.95 -13.25
N ALA A 60 16.69 -9.25 -14.25
CA ALA A 60 17.98 -8.58 -14.42
C ALA A 60 17.81 -7.08 -14.70
N ALA A 61 16.87 -6.70 -15.58
CA ALA A 61 16.56 -5.30 -15.86
C ALA A 61 16.08 -4.54 -14.60
N LEU A 62 15.18 -5.14 -13.81
CA LEU A 62 14.72 -4.56 -12.55
C LEU A 62 15.84 -4.43 -11.52
N LYS A 63 16.78 -5.39 -11.47
CA LYS A 63 17.94 -5.32 -10.59
C LYS A 63 18.85 -4.13 -10.95
N LEU A 64 19.13 -3.93 -12.24
CA LEU A 64 19.90 -2.76 -12.71
C LEU A 64 19.18 -1.44 -12.41
N GLN A 65 17.85 -1.39 -12.62
CA GLN A 65 17.06 -0.21 -12.29
C GLN A 65 17.08 0.08 -10.78
N GLY A 66 16.96 -0.94 -9.94
CA GLY A 66 17.02 -0.82 -8.49
C GLY A 66 18.38 -0.32 -8.00
N GLN A 67 19.48 -0.88 -8.52
CA GLN A 67 20.84 -0.39 -8.21
C GLN A 67 21.02 1.07 -8.62
N TYR A 68 20.60 1.43 -9.83
CA TYR A 68 20.65 2.80 -10.32
C TYR A 68 19.87 3.76 -9.40
N MET A 69 18.63 3.41 -9.03
CA MET A 69 17.84 4.20 -8.07
C MET A 69 18.51 4.31 -6.70
N GLY A 70 19.16 3.24 -6.24
CA GLY A 70 19.91 3.20 -4.99
C GLY A 70 21.00 4.28 -4.96
N TYR A 71 21.85 4.35 -5.98
CA TYR A 71 22.92 5.35 -6.04
C TYR A 71 22.38 6.78 -6.18
N LEU A 72 21.28 7.01 -6.90
CA LEU A 72 20.73 8.36 -7.04
C LEU A 72 20.22 8.94 -5.71
N ARG A 73 19.83 8.10 -4.73
CA ARG A 73 19.31 8.57 -3.43
C ARG A 73 20.36 9.26 -2.58
N SER A 74 21.63 8.90 -2.72
CA SER A 74 22.73 9.47 -1.93
C SER A 74 23.48 10.60 -2.62
N LEU A 75 23.19 10.87 -3.90
CA LEU A 75 23.91 11.86 -4.71
C LEU A 75 23.27 13.25 -4.66
N LYS A 76 24.11 14.29 -4.78
CA LYS A 76 23.68 15.69 -4.86
C LYS A 76 22.92 15.94 -6.18
N PRO A 77 22.03 16.95 -6.26
CA PRO A 77 21.23 17.22 -7.46
C PRO A 77 22.06 17.40 -8.75
N LYS A 78 23.22 18.07 -8.66
CA LYS A 78 24.15 18.25 -9.80
C LYS A 78 24.73 16.91 -10.30
N GLN A 79 25.12 16.03 -9.38
CA GLN A 79 25.61 14.68 -9.70
C GLN A 79 24.50 13.81 -10.32
N ASN A 80 23.28 13.93 -9.79
CA ASN A 80 22.11 13.24 -10.34
C ASN A 80 21.83 13.64 -11.79
N ALA A 81 21.96 14.93 -12.14
CA ALA A 81 21.80 15.39 -13.52
C ALA A 81 22.83 14.75 -14.47
N GLN A 82 24.10 14.69 -14.06
CA GLN A 82 25.17 14.07 -14.84
C GLN A 82 24.93 12.57 -15.05
N VAL A 83 24.58 11.85 -13.99
CA VAL A 83 24.29 10.41 -14.04
C VAL A 83 23.05 10.10 -14.89
N LYS A 84 22.01 10.95 -14.84
CA LYS A 84 20.83 10.83 -15.71
C LYS A 84 21.17 11.06 -17.18
N ALA A 85 22.00 12.07 -17.49
CA ALA A 85 22.46 12.33 -18.85
C ALA A 85 23.28 11.15 -19.40
N LEU A 86 24.15 10.55 -18.57
CA LEU A 86 24.93 9.37 -18.95
C LEU A 86 24.04 8.15 -19.20
N ARG A 87 22.98 7.94 -18.41
CA ARG A 87 22.01 6.87 -18.62
C ARG A 87 21.37 6.93 -20.00
N VAL A 88 20.97 8.12 -20.44
CA VAL A 88 20.35 8.29 -21.77
C VAL A 88 21.33 7.96 -22.89
N LYS A 89 22.61 8.32 -22.72
CA LYS A 89 23.65 8.11 -23.75
C LYS A 89 24.21 6.69 -23.81
N ARG A 90 24.42 6.05 -22.65
CA ARG A 90 25.18 4.78 -22.53
C ARG A 90 24.46 3.68 -21.75
N GLY A 91 23.25 3.92 -21.28
CA GLY A 91 22.44 2.96 -20.54
C GLY A 91 22.81 2.82 -19.05
N PHE A 92 22.18 1.82 -18.40
CA PHE A 92 22.25 1.66 -16.95
C PHE A 92 23.64 1.30 -16.41
N ARG A 93 24.39 0.41 -17.08
CA ARG A 93 25.69 -0.07 -16.57
C ARG A 93 26.70 1.06 -16.45
N ALA A 94 26.82 1.90 -17.50
CA ALA A 94 27.72 3.06 -17.48
C ALA A 94 27.28 4.11 -16.44
N ALA A 95 25.97 4.33 -16.30
CA ALA A 95 25.44 5.26 -15.33
C ALA A 95 25.71 4.81 -13.88
N ILE A 96 25.58 3.51 -13.59
CA ILE A 96 25.88 2.94 -12.27
C ILE A 96 27.36 3.09 -11.94
N ALA A 97 28.27 2.76 -12.86
CA ALA A 97 29.71 2.89 -12.63
C ALA A 97 30.13 4.35 -12.34
N MET A 98 29.49 5.32 -13.01
CA MET A 98 29.71 6.74 -12.71
C MET A 98 29.15 7.11 -11.32
N ALA A 99 27.94 6.65 -11.01
CA ALA A 99 27.30 6.93 -9.73
C ALA A 99 28.07 6.34 -8.53
N GLU A 100 28.64 5.15 -8.69
CA GLU A 100 29.53 4.52 -7.71
C GLU A 100 30.78 5.37 -7.41
N ARG A 101 31.39 5.95 -8.45
CA ARG A 101 32.55 6.83 -8.30
C ARG A 101 32.18 8.11 -7.53
N LEU A 102 31.02 8.69 -7.87
CA LEU A 102 30.54 9.92 -7.24
C LEU A 102 30.05 9.74 -5.80
N GLY A 103 29.61 8.55 -5.42
CA GLY A 103 29.15 8.24 -4.06
C GLY A 103 30.25 7.86 -3.07
N LYS A 104 31.47 7.58 -3.56
CA LYS A 104 32.66 7.32 -2.73
C LYS A 104 33.49 8.58 -2.46
N SER A 105 33.15 9.71 -3.08
CA SER A 105 33.79 11.02 -2.91
C SER A 105 32.97 11.90 -1.99
#